data_AF-A0AAW2K5J2-F1
#
_entry.id   AF-A0AAW2K5J2-F1
#
_cell.length_a   1.000
_cell.length_b   1.000
_cell.length_c   1.000
_cell.angle_alpha   90.00
_cell.angle_beta   90.00
_cell.angle_gamma   90.00
#
_symmetry.space_group_name_H-M   'P 1'
#
loop_
_entity.id
_entity.type
_entity.pdbx_description
1 polymer ?
#
loop_
_entity_poly.entity_id
_entity_poly.type
_entity_poly.pdbx_seq_one_letter_code
_entity_poly.pdbx_strand_id
1 'polypeptide(L)'
;MTVFAPTDNAFNNLPSGTLNNLTDQQHVQLVLYHICPKYYSLDSLLTVSNPVRTQASGQDGGVFGLNFTGQGNQVNVSTGIVEVPLYNALRKDFPLAVYQVDKVLLPEEFYEAKAPAASPPAADGSSSPPPAMAVLKRRLQGILEVVQGG
;
A
#
# COMPACT_ATOMS: atom_id res chain seq x y z
N MET A 1 11.58 -16.24 2.11
CA MET A 1 10.37 -15.89 1.35
C MET A 1 9.14 -16.36 2.11
N THR A 2 8.03 -15.64 1.98
CA THR A 2 6.75 -16.01 2.59
C THR A 2 5.68 -15.99 1.50
N VAL A 3 4.83 -17.00 1.45
CA VAL A 3 3.76 -17.12 0.46
C VAL A 3 2.43 -17.19 1.18
N PHE A 4 1.48 -16.38 0.73
CA PHE A 4 0.09 -16.40 1.17
C PHE A 4 -0.72 -17.10 0.09
N ALA A 5 -1.06 -18.37 0.30
CA ALA A 5 -1.72 -19.19 -0.69
C ALA A 5 -3.25 -19.13 -0.49
N PRO A 6 -4.01 -18.52 -1.43
CA PRO A 6 -5.47 -18.60 -1.41
C PRO A 6 -5.93 -20.03 -1.70
N THR A 7 -7.00 -20.45 -1.03
CA THR A 7 -7.68 -21.72 -1.31
C THR A 7 -8.44 -21.68 -2.63
N ASP A 8 -8.80 -22.85 -3.16
CA ASP A 8 -9.76 -22.92 -4.28
C ASP A 8 -11.08 -22.18 -3.94
N ASN A 9 -11.56 -22.34 -2.71
CA ASN A 9 -12.72 -21.62 -2.21
C ASN A 9 -12.54 -20.09 -2.27
N ALA A 10 -11.34 -19.58 -2.01
CA ALA A 10 -11.04 -18.16 -2.11
C ALA A 10 -11.29 -17.60 -3.52
N PHE A 11 -10.96 -18.36 -4.56
CA PHE A 11 -11.23 -17.98 -5.94
C PHE A 11 -12.71 -18.07 -6.30
N ASN A 12 -13.42 -19.08 -5.80
CA ASN A 12 -14.86 -19.21 -6.00
C ASN A 12 -15.66 -18.08 -5.32
N ASN A 13 -15.14 -17.52 -4.22
CA ASN A 13 -15.76 -16.41 -3.50
C ASN A 13 -15.43 -15.03 -4.10
N LEU A 14 -14.63 -14.97 -5.17
CA LEU A 14 -14.37 -13.71 -5.84
C LEU A 14 -15.58 -13.23 -6.64
N PRO A 15 -15.81 -11.91 -6.73
CA PRO A 15 -16.81 -11.36 -7.62
C PRO A 15 -16.57 -11.82 -9.06
N SER A 16 -17.62 -12.28 -9.73
CA SER A 16 -17.58 -12.68 -11.12
C SER A 16 -17.02 -11.54 -11.98
N GLY A 17 -16.02 -11.84 -12.80
CA GLY A 17 -15.39 -10.86 -13.68
C GLY A 17 -14.17 -10.17 -13.08
N THR A 18 -13.86 -10.28 -11.79
CA THR A 18 -12.66 -9.67 -11.18
C THR A 18 -11.39 -10.05 -11.94
N LEU A 19 -11.13 -11.34 -12.14
CA LEU A 19 -9.91 -11.80 -12.84
C LEU A 19 -9.95 -11.54 -14.35
N ASN A 20 -11.15 -11.51 -14.95
CA ASN A 20 -11.32 -11.26 -16.40
C ASN A 20 -11.06 -9.80 -16.78
N ASN A 21 -11.21 -8.87 -15.84
CA ASN A 21 -10.92 -7.45 -16.06
C ASN A 21 -9.43 -7.10 -15.89
N LEU A 22 -8.59 -8.07 -15.52
CA LEU A 22 -7.16 -7.88 -15.35
C LEU A 22 -6.40 -8.25 -16.64
N THR A 23 -5.37 -7.48 -16.95
CA THR A 23 -4.39 -7.78 -18.01
C THR A 23 -3.42 -8.89 -17.59
N ASP A 24 -2.72 -9.52 -18.55
CA ASP A 24 -1.70 -10.54 -18.25
C ASP A 24 -0.62 -10.03 -17.28
N GLN A 25 -0.22 -8.76 -17.43
CA GLN A 25 0.72 -8.11 -16.52
C GLN A 25 0.15 -8.00 -15.10
N GLN A 26 -1.13 -7.64 -14.97
CA GLN A 26 -1.80 -7.59 -13.67
C GLN A 26 -2.00 -8.96 -13.06
N HIS A 27 -2.18 -10.03 -13.85
CA HIS A 27 -2.21 -11.40 -13.32
C HIS A 27 -0.86 -11.78 -12.72
N VAL A 28 0.26 -11.47 -13.38
CA VAL A 28 1.59 -11.71 -12.81
C VAL A 28 1.79 -10.92 -11.52
N GLN A 29 1.42 -9.64 -11.52
CA GLN A 29 1.51 -8.80 -10.32
C GLN A 29 0.62 -9.32 -9.18
N LEU A 30 -0.57 -9.84 -9.48
CA LEU A 30 -1.45 -10.45 -8.49
C LEU A 30 -0.78 -11.66 -7.82
N VAL A 31 -0.11 -12.52 -8.60
CA VAL A 31 0.61 -13.67 -8.05
C VAL A 31 1.80 -13.21 -7.20
N LEU A 32 2.55 -12.20 -7.66
CA LEU A 32 3.67 -11.63 -6.90
C LEU A 32 3.21 -10.92 -5.61
N TYR A 33 1.98 -10.40 -5.59
CA TYR A 33 1.40 -9.75 -4.41
C TYR A 33 1.18 -10.73 -3.25
N HIS A 34 0.97 -12.00 -3.56
CA HIS A 34 0.85 -13.06 -2.56
C HIS A 34 2.20 -13.51 -1.99
N ILE A 35 3.32 -12.93 -2.43
CA ILE A 35 4.67 -13.36 -2.08
C ILE A 35 5.42 -12.21 -1.42
N CYS A 36 5.96 -12.43 -0.23
CA CYS A 36 6.92 -11.53 0.39
C CYS A 36 8.37 -12.03 0.20
N PRO A 37 9.33 -11.15 -0.12
CA PRO A 37 10.73 -11.53 -0.32
C PRO A 37 11.37 -12.18 0.91
N LYS A 38 10.94 -11.77 2.10
CA LYS A 38 11.52 -12.20 3.38
C LYS A 38 10.71 -13.34 3.99
N TYR A 39 11.39 -14.15 4.81
CA TYR A 39 10.72 -15.12 5.66
C TYR A 39 10.10 -14.40 6.86
N TYR A 40 8.80 -14.61 7.08
CA TYR A 40 8.06 -14.05 8.20
C TYR A 40 7.33 -15.18 8.94
N SER A 41 7.59 -15.29 10.24
CA SER A 41 6.77 -16.10 11.15
C SER A 41 5.51 -15.32 11.56
N LEU A 42 4.47 -15.99 12.08
CA LEU A 42 3.26 -15.31 12.58
C LEU A 42 3.60 -14.24 13.63
N ASP A 43 4.48 -14.54 14.59
CA ASP A 43 4.99 -13.57 15.57
C ASP A 43 5.73 -12.39 14.91
N SER A 44 6.54 -12.66 13.89
CA SER A 44 7.18 -11.60 13.12
C SER A 44 6.15 -10.70 12.43
N LEU A 45 5.10 -11.29 11.84
CA LEU A 45 4.03 -10.53 11.18
C LEU A 45 3.23 -9.63 12.14
N LEU A 46 3.23 -9.93 13.44
CA LEU A 46 2.61 -9.06 14.45
C LEU A 46 3.50 -7.87 14.85
N THR A 47 4.80 -7.94 14.57
CA THR A 47 5.80 -6.96 15.01
C THR A 47 6.44 -6.18 13.85
N VAL A 48 6.17 -6.58 12.61
CA VAL A 48 6.61 -5.87 11.40
C VAL A 48 5.93 -4.52 11.27
N SER A 49 6.65 -3.56 10.68
CA SER A 49 6.08 -2.29 10.28
C SER A 49 5.23 -2.46 9.03
N ASN A 50 3.98 -2.06 9.13
CA ASN A 50 3.05 -2.02 8.00
C ASN A 50 3.26 -0.72 7.19
N PRO A 51 3.10 -0.75 5.85
CA PRO A 51 2.83 -1.92 5.02
C PRO A 51 4.08 -2.78 4.75
N VAL A 52 3.92 -4.11 4.79
CA VAL A 52 4.96 -5.06 4.40
C VAL A 52 5.02 -5.18 2.89
N ARG A 53 6.18 -4.90 2.31
CA ARG A 53 6.38 -5.00 0.86
C ARG A 53 6.30 -6.44 0.36
N THR A 54 5.55 -6.63 -0.71
CA THR A 54 5.47 -7.90 -1.44
C THR A 54 6.49 -7.93 -2.58
N GLN A 55 6.48 -9.00 -3.40
CA GLN A 55 7.24 -9.09 -4.65
C GLN A 55 6.54 -8.35 -5.78
N ALA A 56 5.27 -7.98 -5.63
CA ALA A 56 4.61 -7.13 -6.61
C ALA A 56 5.23 -5.73 -6.59
N SER A 57 5.24 -5.10 -7.76
CA SER A 57 5.72 -3.74 -7.96
C SER A 57 4.84 -3.08 -9.00
N GLY A 58 4.28 -1.91 -8.66
CA GLY A 58 3.45 -1.17 -9.59
C GLY A 58 4.23 -0.73 -10.81
N GLN A 59 3.54 -0.58 -11.94
CA GLN A 59 4.14 -0.01 -13.16
C GLN A 59 4.67 1.42 -12.94
N ASP A 60 4.14 2.15 -11.95
CA ASP A 60 4.58 3.50 -11.55
C ASP A 60 5.59 3.49 -10.38
N GLY A 61 6.01 2.31 -9.90
CA GLY A 61 6.77 2.19 -8.64
C GLY A 61 5.88 2.25 -7.39
N GLY A 62 4.57 2.09 -7.56
CA GLY A 62 3.58 1.92 -6.48
C GLY A 62 3.97 0.79 -5.52
N VAL A 63 3.76 1.03 -4.23
CA VAL A 63 4.13 0.09 -3.16
C VAL A 63 2.97 -0.86 -2.90
N PHE A 64 3.10 -2.07 -3.44
CA PHE A 64 2.18 -3.17 -3.19
C PHE A 64 2.45 -3.77 -1.80
N GLY A 65 1.79 -3.18 -0.82
CA GLY A 65 1.90 -3.50 0.60
C GLY A 65 0.83 -4.46 1.10
N LEU A 66 1.19 -5.30 2.07
CA LEU A 66 0.25 -6.05 2.91
C LEU A 66 0.31 -5.51 4.33
N ASN A 67 -0.84 -5.30 4.95
CA ASN A 67 -0.93 -4.91 6.35
C ASN A 67 -1.22 -6.14 7.19
N PHE A 68 -0.46 -6.34 8.26
CA PHE A 68 -0.68 -7.43 9.20
C PHE A 68 -1.11 -6.87 10.55
N THR A 69 -2.15 -7.46 11.12
CA THR A 69 -2.69 -7.07 12.43
C THR A 69 -2.90 -8.30 13.30
N GLY A 70 -2.75 -8.13 14.60
CA GLY A 70 -3.06 -9.18 15.57
C GLY A 70 -4.49 -9.04 16.07
N GLN A 71 -5.30 -10.07 15.87
CA GLN A 71 -6.64 -10.16 16.45
C GLN A 71 -6.70 -11.38 17.37
N GLY A 72 -6.58 -11.13 18.68
CA GLY A 72 -6.51 -12.19 19.69
C GLY A 72 -5.27 -13.08 19.50
N ASN A 73 -5.49 -14.38 19.26
CA ASN A 73 -4.43 -15.35 18.99
C ASN A 73 -4.16 -15.58 17.50
N GLN A 74 -4.72 -14.75 16.62
CA GLN A 74 -4.62 -14.92 15.17
C GLN A 74 -4.04 -13.67 14.51
N VAL A 75 -3.30 -13.88 13.43
CA VAL A 75 -2.78 -12.81 12.57
C VAL A 75 -3.76 -12.63 11.42
N ASN A 76 -4.16 -11.39 11.14
CA ASN A 76 -4.96 -11.03 9.99
C ASN A 76 -4.08 -10.30 8.98
N VAL A 77 -4.37 -10.48 7.70
CA VAL A 77 -3.76 -9.76 6.58
C VAL A 77 -4.83 -8.93 5.89
N SER A 78 -4.50 -7.65 5.64
CA SER A 78 -5.39 -6.66 5.09
C SER A 78 -4.72 -5.98 3.88
N THR A 79 -5.47 -5.85 2.79
CA THR A 79 -5.05 -5.20 1.53
C THR A 79 -5.72 -3.85 1.29
N GLY A 80 -6.36 -3.29 2.33
CA GLY A 80 -7.24 -2.11 2.23
C GLY A 80 -8.66 -2.45 1.76
N ILE A 81 -8.79 -3.37 0.79
CA ILE A 81 -10.08 -3.82 0.26
C ILE A 81 -10.50 -5.22 0.72
N VAL A 82 -9.55 -6.08 1.06
CA VAL A 82 -9.79 -7.44 1.55
C VAL A 82 -9.06 -7.60 2.87
N GLU A 83 -9.75 -8.13 3.88
CA GLU A 83 -9.14 -8.55 5.13
C GLU A 83 -9.47 -10.02 5.38
N VAL A 84 -8.45 -10.82 5.68
CA VAL A 84 -8.59 -12.22 6.01
C VAL A 84 -7.65 -12.66 7.12
N PRO A 85 -8.10 -13.57 7.99
CA PRO A 85 -7.22 -14.22 8.93
C PRO A 85 -6.22 -15.15 8.19
N LEU A 86 -4.98 -15.17 8.65
CA LEU A 86 -4.00 -16.18 8.28
C LEU A 86 -4.30 -17.48 9.02
N TYR A 87 -4.38 -18.57 8.28
CA TYR A 87 -4.54 -19.90 8.85
C TYR A 87 -3.18 -20.53 9.18
N ASN A 88 -3.23 -21.76 9.72
CA ASN A 88 -2.04 -22.50 10.09
C ASN A 88 -1.06 -22.59 8.90
N ALA A 89 0.23 -22.47 9.21
CA ALA A 89 1.27 -22.55 8.20
C ALA A 89 1.30 -23.95 7.58
N LEU A 90 1.10 -24.04 6.27
CA LEU A 90 1.32 -25.27 5.50
C LEU A 90 2.81 -25.64 5.48
N ARG A 91 3.68 -24.63 5.60
CA ARG A 91 5.14 -24.74 5.64
C ARG A 91 5.70 -23.63 6.50
N LYS A 92 6.69 -23.94 7.36
CA LYS A 92 7.33 -22.96 8.25
C LYS A 92 8.83 -23.17 8.43
N ASP A 93 9.44 -23.93 7.52
CA ASP A 93 10.86 -24.24 7.55
C ASP A 93 11.63 -23.19 6.74
N PHE A 94 12.53 -22.47 7.41
CA PHE A 94 13.41 -21.51 6.75
C PHE A 94 14.14 -22.18 5.57
N PRO A 95 14.18 -21.56 4.38
CA PRO A 95 13.86 -20.15 4.09
C PRO A 95 12.42 -19.86 3.62
N LEU A 96 11.47 -20.81 3.76
CA LEU A 96 10.12 -20.71 3.18
C LEU A 96 9.01 -20.86 4.24
N ALA A 97 8.15 -19.85 4.33
CA ALA A 97 6.86 -19.95 5.01
C ALA A 97 5.71 -19.94 3.99
N VAL A 98 4.70 -20.78 4.20
CA VAL A 98 3.47 -20.80 3.39
C VAL A 98 2.29 -20.77 4.35
N TYR A 99 1.47 -19.73 4.22
CA TYR A 99 0.24 -19.55 5.00
C TYR A 99 -0.96 -19.64 4.07
N GLN A 100 -1.99 -20.33 4.52
CA GLN A 100 -3.24 -20.41 3.77
C GLN A 100 -4.13 -19.22 4.11
N VAL A 101 -4.83 -18.71 3.11
CA VAL A 101 -5.86 -17.66 3.25
C VAL A 101 -7.14 -18.07 2.54
N ASP A 102 -8.28 -17.63 3.05
CA ASP A 102 -9.60 -17.99 2.49
C ASP A 102 -10.14 -16.94 1.49
N LYS A 103 -9.43 -15.83 1.28
CA LYS A 103 -9.71 -14.89 0.19
C LYS A 103 -8.44 -14.56 -0.56
N VAL A 104 -8.58 -14.30 -1.86
CA VAL A 104 -7.49 -13.82 -2.70
C VAL A 104 -7.15 -12.39 -2.27
N LEU A 105 -5.86 -12.16 -2.00
CA LEU A 105 -5.35 -10.84 -1.65
C LEU A 105 -5.36 -9.98 -2.90
N LEU A 106 -6.19 -8.96 -2.88
CA LEU A 106 -6.41 -8.07 -4.01
C LEU A 106 -5.82 -6.71 -3.67
N PRO A 107 -4.86 -6.20 -4.45
CA PRO A 107 -4.31 -4.87 -4.23
C PRO A 107 -5.32 -3.80 -4.66
N GLU A 108 -5.50 -2.79 -3.82
CA GLU A 108 -6.38 -1.64 -4.09
C GLU A 108 -6.01 -0.90 -5.39
N GLU A 109 -4.72 -0.89 -5.76
CA GLU A 109 -4.21 -0.30 -7.01
C GLU A 109 -4.88 -0.85 -8.28
N PHE A 110 -5.36 -2.10 -8.29
CA PHE A 110 -6.06 -2.67 -9.44
C PHE A 110 -7.50 -2.16 -9.59
N TYR A 111 -8.09 -1.66 -8.50
CA TYR A 111 -9.46 -1.18 -8.44
C TYR A 111 -9.52 0.36 -8.50
N GLU A 112 -8.52 1.03 -7.92
CA GLU A 112 -8.34 2.47 -7.99
C GLU A 112 -7.80 2.95 -9.34
N ALA A 113 -7.36 2.06 -10.23
CA ALA A 113 -7.08 2.41 -11.63
C ALA A 113 -8.32 2.91 -12.42
N LYS A 114 -9.52 2.94 -11.79
CA LYS A 114 -10.71 3.66 -12.28
C LYS A 114 -10.91 5.04 -11.63
N ALA A 115 -9.96 5.55 -10.86
CA ALA A 115 -9.74 6.99 -10.77
C ALA A 115 -8.66 7.29 -11.81
N PRO A 116 -8.93 8.14 -12.82
CA PRO A 116 -7.90 8.57 -13.73
C PRO A 116 -6.71 9.04 -12.89
N ALA A 117 -5.55 8.43 -13.12
CA ALA A 117 -4.28 9.10 -12.91
C ALA A 117 -4.51 10.56 -13.28
N ALA A 118 -4.25 11.47 -12.34
CA ALA A 118 -4.31 12.90 -12.58
C ALA A 118 -3.85 13.13 -14.02
N SER A 119 -4.77 13.55 -14.89
CA SER A 119 -4.40 14.00 -16.22
C SER A 119 -3.16 14.85 -15.98
N PRO A 120 -2.02 14.58 -16.65
CA PRO A 120 -0.91 15.53 -16.61
C PRO A 120 -1.58 16.88 -16.86
N PRO A 121 -1.43 17.88 -15.96
CA PRO A 121 -2.09 19.15 -16.13
C PRO A 121 -1.77 19.54 -17.55
N ALA A 122 -2.82 19.64 -18.38
CA ALA A 122 -2.66 19.98 -19.76
C ALA A 122 -1.73 21.19 -19.75
N ALA A 123 -0.59 21.03 -20.42
CA ALA A 123 0.30 22.14 -20.67
C ALA A 123 -0.49 23.08 -21.59
N ASP A 124 -1.35 23.89 -20.99
CA ASP A 124 -1.99 25.01 -21.62
C ASP A 124 -0.87 26.04 -21.78
N GLY A 125 -0.40 26.13 -23.02
CA GLY A 125 0.60 27.09 -23.39
C GLY A 125 0.09 28.52 -23.19
N SER A 126 1.07 29.41 -22.95
CA SER A 126 1.01 30.86 -23.12
C SER A 126 0.27 31.69 -22.05
N SER A 127 1.02 32.21 -21.07
CA SER A 127 1.59 33.58 -21.15
C SER A 127 2.34 33.99 -19.87
N SER A 128 3.59 34.44 -20.04
CA SER A 128 4.43 35.19 -19.08
C SER A 128 3.83 36.58 -18.71
N PRO A 129 4.45 37.41 -17.83
CA PRO A 129 4.83 37.21 -16.41
C PRO A 129 4.35 38.44 -15.51
N PRO A 130 5.00 38.87 -14.39
CA PRO A 130 4.40 39.26 -13.08
C PRO A 130 4.15 40.80 -12.93
N PRO A 131 3.64 41.43 -11.82
CA PRO A 131 4.22 41.45 -10.46
C PRO A 131 3.25 41.76 -9.26
N ALA A 132 3.83 41.97 -8.08
CA ALA A 132 3.38 42.83 -6.96
C ALA A 132 2.78 42.18 -5.69
N MET A 133 3.65 42.11 -4.67
CA MET A 133 3.46 42.49 -3.27
C MET A 133 2.06 42.44 -2.63
N ALA A 134 1.93 41.58 -1.60
CA ALA A 134 1.13 41.87 -0.40
C ALA A 134 1.73 41.08 0.79
N VAL A 135 2.71 41.64 1.49
CA VAL A 135 2.51 42.22 2.83
C VAL A 135 1.82 41.23 3.79
N LEU A 136 2.61 40.31 4.34
CA LEU A 136 2.21 39.55 5.53
C LEU A 136 2.37 40.46 6.77
N LYS A 137 1.33 41.25 7.00
CA LYS A 137 1.11 41.98 8.25
C LYS A 137 0.88 40.99 9.40
N ARG A 138 1.60 41.24 10.49
CA ARG A 138 1.22 41.01 11.90
C ARG A 138 1.33 39.58 12.44
N ARG A 139 2.42 39.34 13.19
CA ARG A 139 2.39 38.90 14.60
C ARG A 139 3.56 39.60 15.32
N LEU A 140 3.27 40.70 16.00
CA LEU A 140 2.96 40.84 17.43
C LEU A 140 4.23 41.05 18.28
N GLN A 141 4.18 42.15 19.01
CA GLN A 141 5.14 42.73 19.95
C GLN A 141 5.89 41.73 20.84
N GLY A 142 7.19 41.98 20.94
CA GLY A 142 8.18 41.37 21.80
C GLY A 142 9.49 41.57 21.06
N ILE A 143 10.24 42.64 21.25
CA ILE A 143 10.89 43.02 22.50
C ILE A 143 11.23 44.51 22.40
N LEU A 144 10.67 45.26 23.32
CA LEU A 144 10.97 46.65 23.63
C LEU A 144 12.37 46.74 24.28
N GLU A 145 13.11 47.81 23.96
CA GLU A 145 14.26 48.36 24.70
C GLU A 145 15.59 47.57 24.77
N VAL A 146 16.58 48.00 23.97
CA VAL A 146 17.92 48.46 24.43
C VAL A 146 18.38 49.51 23.39
N VAL A 147 18.07 50.79 23.58
CA VAL A 147 18.82 51.85 24.29
C VAL A 147 19.79 52.62 23.38
N GLN A 148 19.63 53.94 23.44
CA GLN A 148 20.40 54.99 22.79
C GLN A 148 21.85 55.06 23.31
N GLY A 149 22.71 55.66 22.49
CA GLY A 149 24.01 56.23 22.89
C GLY A 149 25.11 55.73 21.95
N GLY A 150 25.78 56.56 21.17
CA GLY A 150 25.79 58.01 21.00
C GLY A 150 26.74 58.33 19.84
#